data_AF-A0A971ZLX1-F1
#
_entry.id   AF-A0A971ZLX1-F1
#
_cell.length_a   1.000
_cell.length_b   1.000
_cell.length_c   1.000
_cell.angle_alpha   90.00
_cell.angle_beta   90.00
_cell.angle_gamma   90.00
#
_symmetry.space_group_name_H-M   'P 1'
#
loop_
_entity.id
_entity.type
_entity.pdbx_description
1 polymer ?
#
loop_
_entity_poly.entity_id
_entity_poly.type
_entity_poly.pdbx_seq_one_letter_code
_entity_poly.pdbx_strand_id
1 'polypeptide(L)'
;MKRNKKEKTMSPLGAALKQVNWKLTAKLLVSFAVIVPFYFVCVYYRLKFVVHLYAIALLVLSVAYVVLARGFSLKPFDESLLPDDWDAQRRIKYLESDAKRKKIAKSLLILIIPIMFTFMFDMIYINFFS
;
A
#
# COMPACT_ATOMS: atom_id res chain seq x y z
N MET A 1 -36.30 21.19 -34.52
CA MET A 1 -35.58 19.89 -34.50
C MET A 1 -34.06 20.14 -34.45
N LYS A 2 -33.44 20.14 -33.26
CA LYS A 2 -31.97 20.11 -33.10
C LYS A 2 -31.60 19.33 -31.83
N ARG A 3 -31.57 18.00 -31.94
CA ARG A 3 -30.91 17.12 -30.97
C ARG A 3 -29.42 17.12 -31.30
N ASN A 4 -28.62 17.87 -30.54
CA ASN A 4 -27.17 17.73 -30.55
C ASN A 4 -26.73 17.29 -29.16
N LYS A 5 -26.92 16.00 -28.86
CA LYS A 5 -26.36 15.37 -27.67
C LYS A 5 -24.96 14.90 -28.06
N LYS A 6 -23.95 15.74 -27.79
CA LYS A 6 -22.54 15.34 -27.87
C LYS A 6 -22.33 14.21 -26.87
N GLU A 7 -22.35 12.97 -27.35
CA GLU A 7 -21.77 11.83 -26.65
C GLU A 7 -20.27 12.10 -26.53
N LYS A 8 -19.87 12.68 -25.41
CA LYS A 8 -18.48 12.65 -24.95
C LYS A 8 -18.18 11.17 -24.65
N THR A 9 -17.67 10.45 -25.65
CA THR A 9 -16.99 9.18 -25.47
C THR A 9 -15.81 9.43 -24.55
N MET A 10 -16.02 9.19 -23.26
CA MET A 10 -14.97 9.36 -22.25
C MET A 10 -13.92 8.28 -22.54
N SER A 11 -12.71 8.70 -22.92
CA SER A 11 -11.57 7.80 -23.16
C SER A 11 -11.42 6.81 -21.98
N PRO A 12 -11.09 5.53 -22.22
CA PRO A 12 -10.93 4.52 -21.15
C PRO A 12 -9.95 4.99 -20.07
N LEU A 13 -8.97 5.82 -20.44
CA LEU A 13 -8.04 6.46 -19.51
C LEU A 13 -8.73 7.46 -18.56
N GLY A 14 -9.68 8.25 -19.07
CA GLY A 14 -10.45 9.20 -18.28
C GLY A 14 -11.44 8.53 -17.33
N ALA A 15 -11.98 7.37 -17.72
CA ALA A 15 -12.82 6.55 -16.86
C ALA A 15 -12.01 5.89 -15.73
N ALA A 16 -10.80 5.42 -16.02
CA ALA A 16 -9.88 4.87 -15.02
C ALA A 16 -9.39 5.94 -14.04
N LEU A 17 -8.99 7.12 -14.53
CA LEU A 17 -8.56 8.24 -13.68
C LEU A 17 -9.66 8.73 -12.75
N LYS A 18 -10.93 8.68 -13.16
CA LYS A 18 -12.07 9.04 -12.30
C LYS A 18 -12.27 8.07 -11.13
N GLN A 19 -11.81 6.83 -11.26
CA GLN A 19 -11.88 5.80 -10.21
C GLN A 19 -10.70 5.86 -9.23
N VAL A 20 -9.66 6.66 -9.54
CA VAL A 20 -8.49 6.79 -8.69
C VAL A 20 -8.84 7.55 -7.42
N ASN A 21 -8.51 6.96 -6.28
CA ASN A 21 -8.57 7.66 -5.00
C ASN A 21 -7.39 8.64 -4.90
N TRP A 22 -7.61 9.89 -5.33
CA TRP A 22 -6.58 10.93 -5.35
C TRP A 22 -5.92 11.16 -3.98
N LYS A 23 -6.68 11.03 -2.88
CA LYS A 23 -6.16 11.15 -1.52
C LYS A 23 -5.14 10.04 -1.20
N LEU A 24 -5.39 8.82 -1.66
CA LEU A 24 -4.47 7.70 -1.46
C LEU A 24 -3.22 7.86 -2.34
N THR A 25 -3.42 8.31 -3.58
CA THR A 25 -2.34 8.60 -4.53
C THR A 25 -1.41 9.69 -4.00
N ALA A 26 -1.97 10.78 -3.47
CA ALA A 26 -1.19 11.86 -2.85
C ALA A 26 -0.37 11.35 -1.64
N LYS A 27 -0.95 10.52 -0.77
CA LYS A 27 -0.21 9.91 0.35
C LYS A 27 0.96 9.05 -0.13
N LEU A 28 0.74 8.27 -1.19
CA LEU A 28 1.78 7.45 -1.79
C LEU A 28 2.89 8.33 -2.40
N LEU A 29 2.54 9.37 -3.15
CA LEU A 29 3.53 10.29 -3.73
C LEU A 29 4.35 11.00 -2.65
N VAL A 30 3.70 11.43 -1.55
CA VAL A 30 4.41 12.02 -0.42
C VAL A 30 5.37 11.01 0.23
N SER A 31 4.97 9.75 0.41
CA SER A 31 5.89 8.75 0.98
C SER A 31 7.08 8.48 0.06
N PHE A 32 6.87 8.42 -1.26
CA PHE A 32 7.96 8.37 -2.24
C PHE A 32 8.90 9.57 -2.14
N ALA A 33 8.35 10.79 -2.11
CA ALA A 33 9.11 12.03 -2.03
C ALA A 33 9.96 12.15 -0.75
N VAL A 34 9.61 11.43 0.32
CA VAL A 34 10.39 11.39 1.56
C VAL A 34 11.40 10.25 1.55
N ILE A 35 10.96 9.03 1.24
CA ILE A 35 11.76 7.80 1.40
C ILE A 35 12.89 7.74 0.38
N VAL A 36 12.63 8.13 -0.87
CA VAL A 36 13.63 8.04 -1.95
C VAL A 36 14.78 9.01 -1.70
N PRO A 37 14.58 10.33 -1.51
CA PRO A 37 15.69 11.24 -1.27
C PRO A 37 16.46 10.92 0.01
N PHE A 38 15.75 10.52 1.09
CA PHE A 38 16.40 10.11 2.32
C PHE A 38 17.37 8.94 2.09
N TYR A 39 16.95 7.92 1.32
CA TYR A 39 17.83 6.82 0.96
C TYR A 39 19.05 7.28 0.17
N PHE A 40 18.86 8.07 -0.88
CA PHE A 40 19.97 8.55 -1.72
C PHE A 40 20.96 9.43 -0.93
N VAL A 41 20.47 10.27 -0.02
CA VAL A 41 21.32 11.05 0.88
C VAL A 41 22.14 10.12 1.77
N CYS A 42 21.51 9.11 2.37
CA CYS A 42 22.18 8.12 3.18
C CYS A 42 23.26 7.32 2.42
N VAL A 43 22.99 6.96 1.15
CA VAL A 43 23.96 6.31 0.25
C VAL A 43 25.09 7.28 -0.12
N TYR A 44 24.79 8.54 -0.41
CA TYR A 44 25.78 9.57 -0.73
C TYR A 44 26.83 9.74 0.39
N TYR A 45 26.39 9.71 1.65
CA TYR A 45 27.28 9.73 2.82
C TYR A 45 27.99 8.38 3.09
N ARG A 46 27.89 7.40 2.18
CA ARG A 46 28.54 6.08 2.24
C ARG A 46 28.28 5.32 3.55
N LEU A 47 27.08 5.47 4.11
CA LEU A 47 26.66 4.73 5.29
C LEU A 47 26.42 3.26 4.91
N LYS A 48 27.46 2.42 5.07
CA LYS A 48 27.46 1.00 4.66
C LYS A 48 26.30 0.16 5.24
N PHE A 49 25.74 0.57 6.37
CA PHE A 49 24.66 -0.13 7.05
C PHE A 49 23.25 0.24 6.53
N VAL A 50 23.11 1.28 5.70
CA VAL A 50 21.78 1.79 5.27
C VAL A 50 21.02 0.79 4.44
N VAL A 51 21.70 0.10 3.52
CA VAL A 51 21.10 -0.97 2.70
C VAL A 51 20.53 -2.08 3.59
N HIS A 52 21.28 -2.48 4.63
CA HIS A 52 20.86 -3.50 5.57
C HIS A 52 19.67 -3.04 6.42
N LEU A 53 19.70 -1.78 6.88
CA LEU A 53 18.60 -1.19 7.64
C LEU A 53 17.31 -1.12 6.81
N TYR A 54 17.41 -0.75 5.54
CA TYR A 54 16.27 -0.75 4.62
C TYR A 54 15.73 -2.16 4.34
N ALA A 55 16.61 -3.14 4.13
CA ALA A 55 16.21 -4.53 3.93
C ALA A 55 15.51 -5.11 5.17
N ILE A 56 16.05 -4.85 6.37
CA ILE A 56 15.44 -5.26 7.64
C ILE A 56 14.09 -4.55 7.83
N ALA A 57 14.01 -3.25 7.59
CA ALA A 57 12.76 -2.50 7.70
C ALA A 57 11.70 -3.05 6.74
N LEU A 58 12.07 -3.33 5.48
CA LEU A 58 11.19 -3.92 4.50
C LEU A 58 10.69 -5.31 4.93
N LEU A 59 11.59 -6.15 5.45
CA LEU A 59 11.25 -7.47 5.98
C LEU A 59 10.25 -7.37 7.13
N VAL A 60 10.54 -6.55 8.14
CA VAL A 60 9.68 -6.36 9.32
C VAL A 60 8.31 -5.82 8.92
N LEU A 61 8.27 -4.82 8.04
CA LEU A 61 7.01 -4.26 7.56
C LEU A 61 6.21 -5.27 6.75
N SER A 62 6.87 -6.10 5.94
CA SER A 62 6.22 -7.16 5.14
C SER A 62 5.63 -8.24 6.04
N VAL A 63 6.38 -8.70 7.05
CA VAL A 63 5.86 -9.66 8.05
C VAL A 63 4.67 -9.06 8.81
N ALA A 64 4.80 -7.81 9.28
CA ALA A 64 3.70 -7.12 9.96
C ALA A 64 2.46 -7.00 9.06
N TYR A 65 2.65 -6.69 7.78
CA TYR A 65 1.59 -6.65 6.79
C TYR A 65 0.90 -8.01 6.64
N VAL A 66 1.67 -9.10 6.47
CA VAL A 66 1.12 -10.46 6.32
C VAL A 66 0.34 -10.89 7.56
N VAL A 67 0.85 -10.60 8.76
CA VAL A 67 0.19 -10.92 10.03
C VAL A 67 -1.12 -10.13 10.17
N LEU A 68 -1.11 -8.83 9.86
CA LEU A 68 -2.30 -7.99 9.96
C LEU A 68 -3.34 -8.29 8.87
N ALA A 69 -2.90 -8.63 7.66
CA ALA A 69 -3.75 -9.00 6.54
C ALA A 69 -4.18 -10.48 6.55
N ARG A 70 -3.75 -11.26 7.57
CA ARG A 70 -4.02 -12.71 7.70
C ARG A 70 -3.76 -13.47 6.39
N GLY A 71 -2.53 -13.37 5.88
CA GLY A 71 -2.14 -14.07 4.66
C GLY A 71 -2.72 -13.47 3.38
N PHE A 72 -2.68 -12.14 3.25
CA PHE A 72 -3.11 -11.39 2.06
C PHE A 72 -4.63 -11.30 1.80
N SER A 73 -5.47 -11.66 2.77
CA SER A 73 -6.92 -11.54 2.60
C SER A 73 -7.36 -10.07 2.65
N LEU A 74 -7.59 -9.51 1.45
CA LEU A 74 -8.08 -8.14 1.26
C LEU A 74 -9.60 -8.01 1.42
N LYS A 75 -10.35 -9.13 1.32
CA LYS A 75 -11.81 -9.11 1.44
C LYS A 75 -12.23 -8.89 2.89
N PRO A 76 -13.25 -8.06 3.17
CA PRO A 76 -13.89 -8.02 4.49
C PRO A 76 -14.29 -9.44 4.90
N PHE A 77 -14.13 -9.78 6.17
CA PHE A 77 -14.57 -11.08 6.66
C PHE A 77 -16.10 -11.10 6.61
N ASP A 78 -16.67 -12.12 5.98
CA ASP A 78 -18.12 -12.26 5.86
C ASP A 78 -18.68 -12.72 7.20
N GLU A 79 -19.69 -12.02 7.71
CA GLU A 79 -20.31 -12.31 9.01
C GLU A 79 -20.95 -13.70 9.03
N SER A 80 -21.34 -14.22 7.86
CA SER A 80 -21.86 -15.58 7.68
C SER A 80 -20.83 -16.70 7.92
N LEU A 81 -19.53 -16.37 7.98
CA LEU A 81 -18.45 -17.33 8.27
C LEU A 81 -18.13 -17.41 9.77
N LEU A 82 -18.83 -16.64 10.61
CA LEU A 82 -18.64 -16.70 12.05
C LEU A 82 -19.39 -17.89 12.65
N PRO A 83 -18.82 -18.56 13.66
CA PRO A 83 -19.47 -19.68 14.32
C PRO A 83 -20.83 -19.30 14.91
N ASP A 84 -21.82 -20.19 14.74
CA ASP A 84 -23.20 -19.91 15.15
C ASP A 84 -23.38 -19.83 16.68
N ASP A 85 -22.46 -20.43 17.43
CA ASP A 85 -22.40 -20.41 18.90
C ASP A 85 -21.88 -19.09 19.48
N TRP A 86 -21.40 -18.15 18.65
CA TRP A 86 -20.92 -16.86 19.14
C TRP A 86 -22.06 -15.91 19.47
N ASP A 87 -22.02 -15.36 20.69
CA ASP A 87 -22.88 -14.25 21.10
C ASP A 87 -22.72 -13.01 20.19
N ALA A 88 -23.81 -12.26 20.02
CA ALA A 88 -23.88 -11.09 19.14
C ALA A 88 -22.80 -10.05 19.49
N GLN A 89 -22.52 -9.83 20.77
CA GLN A 89 -21.46 -8.89 21.17
C GLN A 89 -20.06 -9.36 20.77
N ARG A 90 -19.81 -10.67 20.83
CA ARG A 90 -18.52 -11.25 20.45
C ARG A 90 -18.27 -11.14 18.95
N ARG A 91 -19.32 -11.34 18.13
CA ARG A 91 -19.27 -11.18 16.67
C ARG A 91 -18.92 -9.75 16.27
N ILE A 92 -19.63 -8.76 16.82
CA ILE A 92 -19.39 -7.34 16.54
C ILE A 92 -17.96 -6.94 16.91
N LYS A 93 -17.51 -7.32 18.11
CA LYS A 93 -16.15 -7.01 18.59
C LYS A 93 -15.07 -7.62 17.70
N TYR A 94 -15.32 -8.82 17.17
CA TYR A 94 -14.41 -9.48 16.24
C TYR A 94 -14.32 -8.73 14.90
N LEU A 95 -15.47 -8.41 14.29
CA LEU A 95 -15.54 -7.69 13.02
C LEU A 95 -14.89 -6.32 13.09
N GLU A 96 -15.12 -5.56 14.17
CA GLU A 96 -14.44 -4.28 14.38
C GLU A 96 -12.91 -4.43 14.47
N SER A 97 -12.45 -5.47 15.17
CA SER A 97 -11.01 -5.73 15.32
C SER A 97 -10.38 -6.11 13.98
N ASP A 98 -11.08 -6.87 13.14
CA ASP A 98 -10.62 -7.26 11.79
C ASP A 98 -10.56 -6.04 10.86
N ALA A 99 -11.60 -5.20 10.87
CA ALA A 99 -11.64 -3.96 10.09
C ALA A 99 -10.49 -3.00 10.47
N LYS A 100 -10.20 -2.86 11.77
CA LYS A 100 -9.06 -2.06 12.26
C LYS A 100 -7.73 -2.59 11.73
N ARG A 101 -7.49 -3.90 11.83
CA ARG A 101 -6.26 -4.55 11.32
C ARG A 101 -6.08 -4.33 9.82
N LYS A 102 -7.14 -4.54 9.03
CA LYS A 102 -7.11 -4.33 7.58
C LYS A 102 -6.84 -2.88 7.19
N LYS A 103 -7.38 -1.92 7.94
CA LYS A 103 -7.09 -0.48 7.74
C LYS A 103 -5.61 -0.19 8.00
N ILE A 104 -5.01 -0.76 9.04
CA ILE A 104 -3.59 -0.63 9.35
C ILE A 104 -2.74 -1.28 8.25
N ALA A 105 -3.08 -2.50 7.82
CA ALA A 105 -2.38 -3.20 6.74
C ALA A 105 -2.37 -2.39 5.43
N LYS A 106 -3.52 -1.77 5.07
CA LYS A 106 -3.60 -0.89 3.91
C LYS A 106 -2.73 0.37 4.06
N SER A 107 -2.59 0.89 5.28
CA SER A 107 -1.70 2.01 5.55
C SER A 107 -0.22 1.61 5.46
N LEU A 108 0.14 0.39 5.90
CA LEU A 108 1.50 -0.15 5.78
C LEU A 108 1.93 -0.27 4.32
N LEU A 109 1.03 -0.64 3.41
CA LEU A 109 1.33 -0.69 1.97
C LEU A 109 1.84 0.65 1.41
N ILE A 110 1.31 1.78 1.90
CA ILE A 110 1.75 3.13 1.47
C ILE A 110 3.22 3.38 1.84
N LEU A 111 3.75 2.67 2.84
CA LEU A 111 5.15 2.75 3.27
C LEU A 111 6.01 1.67 2.60
N ILE A 112 5.51 0.43 2.55
CA ILE A 112 6.20 -0.73 1.97
C ILE A 112 6.51 -0.49 0.49
N ILE A 113 5.53 0.02 -0.29
CA ILE A 113 5.69 0.22 -1.73
C ILE A 113 6.89 1.14 -2.03
N PRO A 114 6.98 2.37 -1.50
CA PRO A 114 8.16 3.21 -1.74
C PRO A 114 9.48 2.60 -1.30
N ILE A 115 9.54 1.94 -0.13
CA ILE A 115 10.76 1.28 0.36
C ILE A 115 11.19 0.20 -0.63
N MET A 116 10.25 -0.64 -1.07
CA MET A 116 10.48 -1.71 -2.03
C MET A 116 10.99 -1.14 -3.36
N PHE A 117 10.34 -0.11 -3.92
CA PHE A 117 10.78 0.54 -5.15
C PHE A 117 12.16 1.18 -5.01
N THR A 118 12.42 1.84 -3.88
CA THR A 118 13.74 2.45 -3.61
C THR A 118 14.84 1.38 -3.61
N PHE A 119 14.60 0.26 -2.94
CA PHE A 119 15.52 -0.88 -2.93
C PHE A 119 15.72 -1.48 -4.32
N MET A 120 14.65 -1.63 -5.11
CA MET A 120 14.73 -2.11 -6.49
C MET A 120 15.55 -1.16 -7.37
N PHE A 121 15.32 0.15 -7.28
CA PHE A 121 16.08 1.15 -8.04
C PHE A 121 17.55 1.14 -7.68
N ASP A 122 17.88 0.99 -6.40
CA ASP A 122 19.27 0.90 -5.95
C ASP A 122 19.96 -0.34 -6.50
N MET A 123 19.30 -1.50 -6.46
CA MET A 123 19.83 -2.74 -7.05
C MET A 123 20.06 -2.58 -8.56
N ILE A 124 19.13 -1.95 -9.28
CA ILE A 124 19.31 -1.65 -10.71
C ILE A 124 20.49 -0.69 -10.91
N TYR A 125 20.58 0.38 -10.13
CA TYR A 125 21.64 1.37 -10.22
C TYR A 125 23.02 0.74 -10.02
N ILE A 126 23.18 -0.06 -8.97
CA ILE A 126 24.45 -0.72 -8.65
C ILE A 126 24.83 -1.77 -9.70
N ASN A 127 23.88 -2.55 -10.22
CA ASN A 127 24.20 -3.64 -11.15
C ASN A 127 24.38 -3.18 -12.60
N PHE A 128 23.77 -2.06 -13.02
CA PHE A 128 23.79 -1.61 -14.41
C PHE A 128 24.55 -0.31 -14.65
N PHE A 129 24.77 0.51 -13.62
CA PHE A 129 25.34 1.87 -13.77
C PHE A 129 26.54 2.16 -12.86
N SER A 130 26.90 1.24 -11.95
CA SER A 130 28.15 1.29 -11.16
C SER A 130 29.24 0.43 -11.77
#